data_AF-A0A2V2UNZ7-F1
#
_entry.id   AF-A0A2V2UNZ7-F1
#
_cell.length_a   1.000
_cell.length_b   1.000
_cell.length_c   1.000
_cell.angle_alpha   90.00
_cell.angle_beta   90.00
_cell.angle_gamma   90.00
#
_symmetry.space_group_name_H-M   'P 1'
#
loop_
_entity.id
_entity.type
_entity.pdbx_description
1 polymer ?
#
loop_
_entity_poly.entity_id
_entity_poly.type
_entity_poly.pdbx_seq_one_letter_code
_entity_poly.pdbx_strand_id
1 'polypeptide(L)'
;MAYVFDKITKTVTIYMGNTKSKIVLGGLWQRGMKGYIIYDVARQGTPPDTNFAPTTGWSMILVSSPNVRNYDGWATQVKASRIIMNCPDEMDVKAMCAWMKRGLDTDKQAGYWKMVEKHMEKVGPIPRHIFDADEYGERTWDATSALRWINIGEQRKYFTKGGEQWYSEDLSHKLLKIVRVREDGAFEDLSNAPICDYLGVLTVSRLAKALSPNDILFLVLGMKNVVQSAALKKYGLNVFLSVEFVTSIVTDLKELQPPSPSEPRSSVLTLNPHGYPTEAAAITELKFIDRPQELKYRVLYIPTFPTFPLVDGFFFVDSPRKTLVGLQMTTASAHHTTASTVRQFTECMAAYFDDWDEFSRDMSWDMIYIQHAASKPMKKRQKCLYVDSNNKTDAEKKIVAFWNGKVHQYQFVLTTDF
;
A
#
# COMPACT_ATOMS: atom_id res chain seq x y z
N MET A 1 -15.62 27.26 8.10
CA MET A 1 -14.52 28.24 8.31
C MET A 1 -14.11 28.76 6.95
N ALA A 2 -13.74 30.04 6.81
CA ALA A 2 -13.36 30.61 5.51
C ALA A 2 -11.93 31.16 5.54
N TYR A 3 -11.10 30.73 4.59
CA TYR A 3 -9.77 31.29 4.32
C TYR A 3 -9.87 32.20 3.12
N VAL A 4 -9.41 33.43 3.25
CA VAL A 4 -9.47 34.44 2.19
C VAL A 4 -8.06 34.79 1.77
N PHE A 5 -7.73 34.48 0.52
CA PHE A 5 -6.45 34.81 -0.06
C PHE A 5 -6.54 36.14 -0.80
N ASP A 6 -5.74 37.11 -0.40
CA ASP A 6 -5.56 38.37 -1.12
C ASP A 6 -4.42 38.22 -2.13
N LYS A 7 -4.73 38.35 -3.42
CA LYS A 7 -3.74 38.24 -4.51
C LYS A 7 -2.74 39.39 -4.54
N ILE A 8 -3.10 40.56 -4.00
CA ILE A 8 -2.25 41.75 -4.03
C ILE A 8 -1.20 41.64 -2.93
N THR A 9 -1.64 41.42 -1.69
CA THR A 9 -0.73 41.34 -0.53
C THR A 9 -0.12 39.95 -0.35
N LYS A 10 -0.63 38.93 -1.07
CA LYS A 10 -0.23 37.52 -0.94
C LYS A 10 -0.37 36.99 0.49
N THR A 11 -1.43 37.42 1.18
CA THR A 11 -1.74 37.02 2.56
C THR A 11 -3.00 36.17 2.62
N VAL A 12 -3.12 35.35 3.68
CA VAL A 12 -4.32 34.55 3.98
C VAL A 12 -4.89 35.02 5.31
N THR A 13 -6.18 35.33 5.33
CA THR A 13 -6.93 35.65 6.56
C THR A 13 -7.98 34.60 6.85
N ILE A 14 -8.12 34.20 8.11
CA ILE A 14 -9.09 33.19 8.57
C ILE A 14 -10.31 33.88 9.18
N TYR A 15 -11.50 33.54 8.71
CA TYR A 15 -12.78 34.00 9.25
C TYR A 15 -13.58 32.83 9.83
N MET A 16 -13.98 33.00 11.09
CA MET A 16 -14.77 32.03 11.84
C MET A 16 -16.24 32.44 11.87
N GLY A 17 -17.12 31.49 11.51
CA GLY A 17 -18.57 31.67 11.48
C GLY A 17 -19.12 32.18 10.13
N ASN A 18 -20.23 31.60 9.70
CA ASN A 18 -20.82 31.82 8.37
C ASN A 18 -21.25 33.30 8.17
N THR A 19 -22.02 33.86 9.12
CA THR A 19 -22.51 35.25 9.06
C THR A 19 -21.38 36.29 9.05
N LYS A 20 -20.37 36.12 9.91
CA LYS A 20 -19.21 37.02 9.98
C LYS A 20 -18.38 36.97 8.69
N SER A 21 -18.18 35.78 8.14
CA SER A 21 -17.44 35.60 6.89
C SER A 21 -18.10 36.35 5.74
N LYS A 22 -19.43 36.27 5.60
CA LYS A 22 -20.17 36.97 4.54
C LYS A 22 -20.02 38.47 4.55
N ILE A 23 -20.25 39.10 5.71
CA ILE A 23 -20.24 40.57 5.83
C ILE A 23 -18.85 41.09 5.48
N VAL A 24 -17.80 40.43 5.97
CA VAL A 24 -16.42 40.82 5.69
C VAL A 24 -16.09 40.63 4.22
N LEU A 25 -16.45 39.49 3.63
CA LEU A 25 -16.22 39.22 2.20
C LEU A 25 -16.87 40.27 1.29
N GLY A 26 -18.13 40.65 1.57
CA GLY A 26 -18.82 41.71 0.84
C GLY A 26 -18.09 43.05 0.93
N GLY A 27 -17.62 43.42 2.12
CA GLY A 27 -16.84 44.64 2.33
C GLY A 27 -15.48 44.64 1.62
N LEU A 28 -14.77 43.50 1.62
CA LEU A 28 -13.48 43.36 0.91
C LEU A 28 -13.66 43.50 -0.60
N TRP A 29 -14.72 42.92 -1.15
CA TRP A 29 -15.05 43.05 -2.56
C TRP A 29 -15.43 44.49 -2.94
N GLN A 30 -16.27 45.17 -2.14
CA GLN A 30 -16.62 46.58 -2.38
C GLN A 30 -15.40 47.51 -2.38
N ARG A 31 -14.33 47.12 -1.66
CA ARG A 31 -13.04 47.83 -1.64
C ARG A 31 -12.11 47.45 -2.80
N GLY A 32 -12.57 46.64 -3.75
CA GLY A 32 -11.82 46.26 -4.94
C GLY A 32 -10.73 45.20 -4.70
N MET A 33 -10.73 44.49 -3.56
CA MET A 33 -9.79 43.39 -3.33
C MET A 33 -9.98 42.31 -4.41
N LYS A 34 -8.87 41.68 -4.82
CA LYS A 34 -8.88 40.53 -5.74
C LYS A 34 -8.36 39.32 -4.99
N GLY A 35 -9.16 38.26 -4.95
CA GLY A 35 -8.85 37.09 -4.13
C GLY A 35 -9.50 35.81 -4.61
N TYR A 36 -9.31 34.77 -3.80
CA TYR A 36 -10.12 33.56 -3.84
C TYR A 36 -10.41 33.09 -2.41
N ILE A 37 -11.47 32.32 -2.25
CA ILE A 37 -11.94 31.85 -0.94
C ILE A 37 -11.75 30.34 -0.88
N ILE A 38 -11.18 29.82 0.20
CA ILE A 38 -11.27 28.40 0.54
C ILE A 38 -12.24 28.28 1.70
N TYR A 39 -13.35 27.59 1.48
CA TYR A 39 -14.36 27.37 2.51
C TYR A 39 -14.30 25.93 3.01
N ASP A 40 -13.98 25.76 4.29
CA ASP A 40 -13.92 24.47 4.96
C ASP A 40 -15.25 24.17 5.67
N VAL A 41 -15.94 23.14 5.19
CA VAL A 41 -17.23 22.63 5.70
C VAL A 41 -16.95 21.63 6.81
N ALA A 42 -16.62 22.16 7.99
CA ALA A 42 -16.33 21.34 9.18
C ALA A 42 -17.60 20.70 9.81
N ARG A 43 -18.81 21.19 9.53
CA ARG A 43 -20.08 20.67 10.10
C ARG A 43 -20.91 19.98 9.03
N GLN A 44 -21.25 18.71 9.27
CA GLN A 44 -22.06 17.90 8.37
C GLN A 44 -23.41 18.56 8.03
N GLY A 45 -23.84 18.37 6.79
CA GLY A 45 -25.25 18.37 6.39
C GLY A 45 -25.96 19.72 6.26
N THR A 46 -25.30 20.85 6.54
CA THR A 46 -25.90 22.17 6.28
C THR A 46 -25.25 22.79 5.05
N PRO A 47 -25.97 22.91 3.92
CA PRO A 47 -25.53 23.75 2.81
C PRO A 47 -25.20 25.16 3.34
N PRO A 48 -24.29 25.88 2.69
CA PRO A 48 -24.11 27.29 2.93
C PRO A 48 -25.44 27.98 2.67
N ASP A 49 -25.62 29.17 3.22
CA ASP A 49 -26.76 29.96 2.82
C ASP A 49 -26.66 30.26 1.31
N THR A 50 -27.81 30.26 0.63
CA THR A 50 -27.94 30.49 -0.82
C THR A 50 -27.24 31.74 -1.34
N ASN A 51 -27.03 32.73 -0.47
CA ASN A 51 -26.36 34.00 -0.76
C ASN A 51 -24.84 34.01 -0.44
N PHE A 52 -24.25 32.86 -0.07
CA PHE A 52 -22.82 32.72 0.21
C PHE A 52 -21.99 32.41 -1.04
N ALA A 53 -22.59 31.72 -2.00
CA ALA A 53 -21.97 31.50 -3.30
C ALA A 53 -21.66 32.87 -3.92
N PRO A 54 -20.43 33.09 -4.43
CA PRO A 54 -20.05 34.40 -4.89
C PRO A 54 -20.89 34.75 -6.13
N THR A 55 -21.89 35.62 -5.96
CA THR A 55 -22.56 36.34 -7.05
C THR A 55 -21.63 37.33 -7.76
N THR A 56 -20.33 37.30 -7.41
CA THR A 56 -19.31 38.31 -7.63
C THR A 56 -18.03 37.60 -8.12
N GLY A 57 -17.24 38.23 -8.99
CA GLY A 57 -16.16 37.60 -9.79
C GLY A 57 -14.94 37.00 -9.05
N TRP A 58 -15.10 36.48 -7.83
CA TRP A 58 -14.10 35.72 -7.10
C TRP A 58 -14.36 34.22 -7.21
N SER A 59 -13.31 33.43 -7.41
CA SER A 59 -13.39 31.97 -7.34
C SER A 59 -13.46 31.50 -5.88
N MET A 60 -14.28 30.48 -5.61
CA MET A 60 -14.37 29.84 -4.31
C MET A 60 -14.08 28.34 -4.45
N ILE A 61 -13.21 27.83 -3.60
CA ILE A 61 -12.91 26.40 -3.44
C ILE A 61 -13.62 25.92 -2.19
N LEU A 62 -14.45 24.90 -2.34
CA LEU A 62 -15.11 24.23 -1.24
C LEU A 62 -14.28 23.01 -0.82
N VAL A 63 -13.95 22.93 0.47
CA VAL A 63 -13.32 21.75 1.08
C VAL A 63 -14.36 21.11 2.00
N SER A 64 -14.75 19.88 1.69
CA SER A 64 -15.75 19.13 2.45
C SER A 64 -15.24 17.72 2.74
N SER A 65 -15.75 17.13 3.82
CA SER A 65 -15.66 15.69 4.05
C SER A 65 -16.39 14.91 2.93
N PRO A 66 -16.08 13.61 2.77
CA PRO A 66 -16.50 12.79 1.63
C PRO A 66 -17.99 12.41 1.59
N ASN A 67 -18.77 12.89 2.55
CA ASN A 67 -20.18 12.54 2.69
C ASN A 67 -21.02 13.19 1.57
N VAL A 68 -21.78 12.38 0.81
CA VAL A 68 -22.73 12.84 -0.24
C VAL A 68 -23.55 14.04 0.21
N ARG A 69 -24.10 13.96 1.42
CA ARG A 69 -25.06 14.95 1.93
C ARG A 69 -24.46 16.34 2.02
N ASN A 70 -23.13 16.44 2.09
CA ASN A 70 -22.43 17.73 2.08
C ASN A 70 -22.30 18.33 0.67
N TYR A 71 -22.36 17.52 -0.39
CA TYR A 71 -22.14 17.96 -1.78
C TYR A 71 -23.45 18.20 -2.53
N ASP A 72 -24.46 17.35 -2.34
CA ASP A 72 -25.73 17.40 -3.11
C ASP A 72 -26.44 18.76 -3.01
N GLY A 73 -26.42 19.37 -1.82
CA GLY A 73 -27.00 20.70 -1.60
C GLY A 73 -26.27 21.80 -2.39
N TRP A 74 -24.94 21.71 -2.54
CA TRP A 74 -24.15 22.68 -3.28
C TRP A 74 -24.22 22.47 -4.79
N ALA A 75 -24.04 21.24 -5.25
CA ALA A 75 -24.05 20.92 -6.68
C ALA A 75 -25.33 21.42 -7.36
N THR A 76 -26.46 21.25 -6.67
CA THR A 76 -27.78 21.72 -7.09
C THR A 76 -27.88 23.26 -7.09
N GLN A 77 -27.29 23.95 -6.11
CA GLN A 77 -27.40 25.40 -5.97
C GLN A 77 -26.50 26.19 -6.95
N VAL A 78 -25.26 25.76 -7.18
CA VAL A 78 -24.24 26.60 -7.84
C VAL A 78 -23.81 26.13 -9.23
N LYS A 79 -24.42 25.06 -9.78
CA LYS A 79 -23.98 24.41 -11.04
C LYS A 79 -22.46 24.18 -11.07
N ALA A 80 -21.85 23.91 -9.91
CA ALA A 80 -20.40 23.88 -9.77
C ALA A 80 -19.80 22.69 -10.50
N SER A 81 -18.68 22.92 -11.18
CA SER A 81 -17.85 21.85 -11.71
C SER A 81 -17.14 21.13 -10.56
N ARG A 82 -17.31 19.82 -10.48
CA ARG A 82 -16.58 18.99 -9.53
C ARG A 82 -15.12 18.87 -9.97
N ILE A 83 -14.19 19.24 -9.09
CA ILE A 83 -12.75 19.03 -9.31
C ILE A 83 -12.28 18.00 -8.29
N ILE A 84 -11.68 16.91 -8.76
CA ILE A 84 -11.03 15.92 -7.91
C ILE A 84 -9.53 16.08 -8.09
N MET A 85 -8.82 16.22 -6.97
CA MET A 85 -7.36 16.28 -6.94
C MET A 85 -6.84 15.04 -6.23
N ASN A 86 -5.73 14.50 -6.73
CA ASN A 86 -5.05 13.41 -6.05
C ASN A 86 -4.46 13.93 -4.72
N CYS A 87 -4.28 13.04 -3.75
CA CYS A 87 -3.48 13.34 -2.57
C CYS A 87 -2.06 13.78 -2.99
N PRO A 88 -1.38 14.63 -2.18
CA PRO A 88 0.02 14.96 -2.41
C PRO A 88 0.88 13.70 -2.42
N ASP A 89 1.99 13.74 -3.14
CA ASP A 89 3.00 12.69 -3.06
C ASP A 89 3.97 12.91 -1.88
N GLU A 90 4.92 11.98 -1.71
CA GLU A 90 5.92 12.08 -0.64
C GLU A 90 6.75 13.37 -0.75
N MET A 91 7.11 13.78 -1.97
CA MET A 91 7.95 14.95 -2.21
C MET A 91 7.20 16.25 -1.97
N ASP A 92 5.91 16.30 -2.30
CA ASP A 92 5.01 17.39 -1.94
C ASP A 92 4.94 17.55 -0.43
N VAL A 93 4.70 16.46 0.31
CA VAL A 93 4.64 16.49 1.78
C VAL A 93 6.00 16.88 2.38
N LYS A 94 7.10 16.40 1.79
CA LYS A 94 8.46 16.77 2.21
C LYS A 94 8.71 18.27 2.04
N ALA A 95 8.28 18.85 0.93
CA ALA A 95 8.35 20.28 0.69
C ALA A 95 7.49 21.07 1.69
N MET A 96 6.28 20.59 2.01
CA MET A 96 5.44 21.17 3.06
C MET A 96 6.15 21.14 4.42
N CYS A 97 6.78 20.02 4.79
CA CYS A 97 7.53 19.90 6.04
C CYS A 97 8.68 20.89 6.11
N ALA A 98 9.49 20.99 5.05
CA ALA A 98 10.60 21.92 4.95
C ALA A 98 10.12 23.37 5.10
N TRP A 99 8.99 23.72 4.48
CA TRP A 99 8.41 25.05 4.60
C TRP A 99 7.83 25.35 5.99
N MET A 100 7.10 24.39 6.59
CA MET A 100 6.49 24.52 7.91
C MET A 100 7.53 24.66 9.03
N LYS A 101 8.69 24.00 8.87
CA LYS A 101 9.79 23.99 9.84
C LYS A 101 10.97 24.87 9.42
N ARG A 102 10.76 25.78 8.46
CA ARG A 102 11.79 26.71 7.99
C ARG A 102 12.33 27.55 9.14
N GLY A 103 13.64 27.75 9.17
CA GLY A 103 14.32 28.50 10.23
C GLY A 103 14.60 27.71 11.52
N LEU A 104 14.13 26.47 11.63
CA LEU A 104 14.62 25.54 12.66
C LEU A 104 15.96 24.92 12.23
N ASP A 105 16.71 24.41 13.21
CA ASP A 105 17.93 23.64 12.95
C ASP A 105 17.64 22.37 12.13
N THR A 106 18.68 21.89 11.44
CA THR A 106 18.59 20.76 10.52
C THR A 106 18.14 19.47 11.20
N ASP A 107 18.54 19.23 12.45
CA ASP A 107 18.19 18.02 13.19
C ASP A 107 16.70 18.00 13.56
N LYS A 108 16.13 19.12 13.98
CA LYS A 108 14.68 19.25 14.21
C LYS A 108 13.88 19.09 12.91
N GLN A 109 14.37 19.61 11.79
CA GLN A 109 13.72 19.42 10.49
C GLN A 109 13.73 17.94 10.08
N ALA A 110 14.87 17.26 10.23
CA ALA A 110 15.00 15.84 9.95
C ALA A 110 14.12 14.98 10.87
N GLY A 111 14.08 15.30 12.17
CA GLY A 111 13.23 14.63 13.15
C GLY A 111 11.74 14.78 12.84
N TYR A 112 11.30 15.99 12.47
CA TYR A 112 9.93 16.23 12.05
C TYR A 112 9.58 15.48 10.76
N TRP A 113 10.46 15.48 9.76
CA TRP A 113 10.26 14.70 8.54
C TRP A 113 10.14 13.20 8.85
N LYS A 114 11.02 12.63 9.68
CA LYS A 114 10.97 11.21 10.07
C LYS A 114 9.64 10.82 10.72
N MET A 115 9.08 11.70 11.55
CA MET A 115 7.74 11.50 12.15
C MET A 115 6.65 11.48 11.06
N VAL A 116 6.62 12.49 10.19
CA VAL A 116 5.62 12.60 9.11
C VAL A 116 5.72 11.43 8.14
N GLU A 117 6.94 11.02 7.79
CA GLU A 117 7.22 9.85 6.94
C GLU A 117 6.65 8.56 7.56
N LYS A 118 6.85 8.35 8.88
CA LYS A 118 6.26 7.22 9.63
C LYS A 118 4.73 7.25 9.59
N HIS A 119 4.12 8.43 9.71
CA HIS A 119 2.68 8.57 9.63
C HIS A 119 2.15 8.23 8.22
N MET A 120 2.81 8.73 7.17
CA MET A 120 2.42 8.46 5.78
C MET A 120 2.48 6.99 5.41
N GLU A 121 3.47 6.25 5.92
CA GLU A 121 3.56 4.80 5.69
C GLU A 121 2.28 4.07 6.13
N LYS A 122 1.66 4.51 7.23
CA LYS A 122 0.49 3.84 7.84
C LYS A 122 -0.86 4.38 7.39
N VAL A 123 -0.97 5.69 7.15
CA VAL A 123 -2.26 6.35 6.83
C VAL A 123 -2.24 7.18 5.54
N GLY A 124 -1.18 7.04 4.73
CA GLY A 124 -0.98 7.73 3.47
C GLY A 124 -0.66 9.23 3.61
N PRO A 125 -0.33 9.90 2.50
CA PRO A 125 0.03 11.32 2.47
C PRO A 125 -1.22 12.20 2.56
N ILE A 126 -1.98 12.10 3.65
CA ILE A 126 -3.16 12.92 3.92
C ILE A 126 -2.78 14.00 4.93
N PRO A 127 -2.57 15.27 4.50
CA PRO A 127 -2.06 16.34 5.37
C PRO A 127 -2.76 16.49 6.72
N ARG A 128 -4.07 16.26 6.74
CA ARG A 128 -4.90 16.32 7.96
C ARG A 128 -4.40 15.37 9.06
N HIS A 129 -3.86 14.21 8.69
CA HIS A 129 -3.58 13.11 9.63
C HIS A 129 -2.09 12.85 9.84
N ILE A 130 -1.19 13.53 9.13
CA ILE A 130 0.24 13.18 9.14
C ILE A 130 1.12 14.22 9.84
N PHE A 131 0.65 15.46 9.98
CA PHE A 131 1.43 16.53 10.61
C PHE A 131 1.27 16.62 12.13
N ASP A 132 0.22 15.99 12.67
CA ASP A 132 -0.11 15.98 14.08
C ASP A 132 -0.22 14.54 14.60
N ALA A 133 0.29 14.29 15.80
CA ALA A 133 0.36 12.95 16.37
C ALA A 133 -0.99 12.43 16.89
N ASP A 134 -1.84 13.32 17.39
CA ASP A 134 -3.17 12.95 17.90
C ASP A 134 -4.09 12.64 16.71
N GLU A 135 -4.09 13.50 15.69
CA GLU A 135 -4.82 13.27 14.43
C GLU A 135 -4.35 11.99 13.71
N TYR A 136 -3.06 11.69 13.75
CA TYR A 136 -2.50 10.43 13.27
C TYR A 136 -3.04 9.23 14.05
N GLY A 137 -3.05 9.32 15.39
CA GLY A 137 -3.55 8.31 16.28
C GLY A 137 -5.03 8.01 16.03
N GLU A 138 -5.85 9.05 15.94
CA GLU A 138 -7.27 8.95 15.59
C GLU A 138 -7.46 8.29 14.22
N ARG A 139 -6.69 8.72 13.20
CA ARG A 139 -6.81 8.14 11.86
C ARG A 139 -6.42 6.67 11.81
N THR A 140 -5.38 6.28 12.55
CA THR A 140 -4.95 4.88 12.64
C THR A 140 -5.99 4.03 13.35
N TRP A 141 -6.60 4.54 14.43
CA TRP A 141 -7.71 3.88 15.10
C TRP A 141 -8.90 3.69 14.16
N ASP A 142 -9.24 4.74 13.41
CA ASP A 142 -10.32 4.74 12.42
C ASP A 142 -10.10 3.71 11.31
N ALA A 143 -8.90 3.67 10.72
CA ALA A 143 -8.56 2.70 9.69
C ALA A 143 -8.55 1.26 10.23
N THR A 144 -8.01 1.05 11.43
CA THR A 144 -8.02 -0.27 12.09
C THR A 144 -9.42 -0.73 12.42
N SER A 145 -10.27 0.17 12.90
CA SER A 145 -11.69 -0.10 13.15
C SER A 145 -12.42 -0.44 11.85
N ALA A 146 -12.17 0.32 10.77
CA ALA A 146 -12.72 0.01 9.45
C ALA A 146 -12.32 -1.39 8.98
N LEU A 147 -11.03 -1.78 9.10
CA LEU A 147 -10.56 -3.12 8.74
C LEU A 147 -11.26 -4.25 9.52
N ARG A 148 -11.59 -4.01 10.80
CA ARG A 148 -12.33 -4.97 11.64
C ARG A 148 -13.79 -5.11 11.21
N TRP A 149 -14.43 -3.99 10.93
CA TRP A 149 -15.87 -3.89 10.66
C TRP A 149 -16.25 -3.92 9.18
N ILE A 150 -15.28 -4.04 8.26
CA ILE A 150 -15.57 -4.24 6.83
C ILE A 150 -16.52 -5.44 6.69
N ASN A 151 -17.73 -5.17 6.20
CA ASN A 151 -18.66 -6.22 5.77
C ASN A 151 -18.27 -6.60 4.34
N ILE A 152 -17.47 -7.67 4.20
CA ILE A 152 -16.85 -8.05 2.93
C ILE A 152 -17.91 -8.28 1.82
N GLY A 153 -19.06 -8.87 2.15
CA GLY A 153 -20.12 -9.17 1.18
C GLY A 153 -20.76 -7.93 0.57
N GLU A 154 -21.03 -6.90 1.38
CA GLU A 154 -21.68 -5.66 0.91
C GLU A 154 -20.67 -4.65 0.30
N GLN A 155 -19.45 -4.65 0.81
CA GLN A 155 -18.46 -3.62 0.53
C GLN A 155 -17.48 -4.00 -0.60
N ARG A 156 -17.45 -5.25 -1.06
CA ARG A 156 -16.61 -5.71 -2.18
C ARG A 156 -16.68 -4.78 -3.40
N LYS A 157 -17.88 -4.30 -3.72
CA LYS A 157 -18.13 -3.40 -4.86
C LYS A 157 -17.33 -2.08 -4.80
N TYR A 158 -17.01 -1.57 -3.62
CA TYR A 158 -16.24 -0.34 -3.47
C TYR A 158 -14.76 -0.54 -3.82
N PHE A 159 -14.26 -1.78 -3.69
CA PHE A 159 -12.90 -2.13 -4.04
C PHE A 159 -12.75 -2.49 -5.53
N THR A 160 -13.85 -2.85 -6.22
CA THR A 160 -13.83 -3.29 -7.62
C THR A 160 -14.43 -2.30 -8.63
N LYS A 161 -15.29 -1.36 -8.21
CA LYS A 161 -15.87 -0.34 -9.09
C LYS A 161 -15.18 1.00 -8.86
N GLY A 162 -14.56 1.53 -9.92
CA GLY A 162 -14.16 2.94 -10.01
C GLY A 162 -15.39 3.85 -10.11
N GLY A 163 -15.20 5.14 -9.86
CA GLY A 163 -16.25 6.15 -10.02
C GLY A 163 -17.17 6.38 -8.80
N GLU A 164 -18.31 7.01 -9.08
CA GLU A 164 -19.15 7.84 -8.18
C GLU A 164 -19.56 7.21 -6.84
N GLN A 165 -19.36 5.92 -6.56
CA GLN A 165 -19.84 5.27 -5.33
C GLN A 165 -19.01 5.52 -4.05
N TRP A 166 -17.96 6.34 -4.10
CA TRP A 166 -17.08 6.63 -2.95
C TRP A 166 -17.76 7.32 -1.76
N TYR A 167 -18.91 7.95 -2.00
CA TYR A 167 -19.53 8.91 -1.09
C TYR A 167 -20.55 8.27 -0.12
N SER A 168 -20.72 6.94 -0.14
CA SER A 168 -21.63 6.27 0.80
C SER A 168 -21.18 6.45 2.25
N GLU A 169 -22.10 6.35 3.20
CA GLU A 169 -21.88 6.39 4.67
C GLU A 169 -20.95 5.26 5.20
N ASP A 170 -20.24 4.61 4.29
CA ASP A 170 -19.49 3.38 4.45
C ASP A 170 -18.05 3.61 4.95
N LEU A 171 -17.51 2.61 5.63
CA LEU A 171 -16.16 2.62 6.22
C LEU A 171 -15.04 2.63 5.17
N SER A 172 -15.33 2.36 3.90
CA SER A 172 -14.35 2.28 2.81
C SER A 172 -13.50 3.55 2.61
N HIS A 173 -14.05 4.75 2.84
CA HIS A 173 -13.29 6.02 2.75
C HIS A 173 -12.18 6.14 3.82
N LYS A 174 -12.18 5.25 4.84
CA LYS A 174 -11.09 5.15 5.82
C LYS A 174 -9.88 4.36 5.29
N LEU A 175 -10.04 3.63 4.19
CA LEU A 175 -9.05 2.69 3.64
C LEU A 175 -8.68 2.98 2.18
N LEU A 176 -9.60 3.58 1.44
CA LEU A 176 -9.46 3.91 0.02
C LEU A 176 -9.45 5.43 -0.20
N LYS A 177 -8.84 5.82 -1.31
CA LYS A 177 -8.87 7.17 -1.88
C LYS A 177 -9.28 7.08 -3.34
N ILE A 178 -9.83 8.17 -3.89
CA ILE A 178 -10.01 8.32 -5.32
C ILE A 178 -8.72 8.86 -5.91
N VAL A 179 -8.30 8.28 -7.03
CA VAL A 179 -7.25 8.82 -7.87
C VAL A 179 -7.78 9.05 -9.28
N ARG A 180 -7.28 10.11 -9.91
CA ARG A 180 -7.44 10.34 -11.33
C ARG A 180 -6.58 9.36 -12.10
N VAL A 181 -7.19 8.68 -13.06
CA VAL A 181 -6.55 7.76 -13.98
C VAL A 181 -6.68 8.35 -15.37
N ARG A 182 -5.60 8.33 -16.13
CA ARG A 182 -5.62 8.67 -17.53
C ARG A 182 -5.20 7.43 -18.30
N GLU A 183 -6.16 6.81 -18.99
CA GLU A 183 -5.83 5.82 -20.02
C GLU A 183 -5.33 6.53 -21.29
N ASP A 184 -4.91 5.78 -22.32
CA ASP A 184 -4.25 6.27 -23.56
C ASP A 184 -5.10 7.21 -24.46
N GLY A 185 -5.86 8.13 -23.86
CA GLY A 185 -6.73 9.09 -24.51
C GLY A 185 -6.81 10.46 -23.81
N ALA A 186 -7.76 11.27 -24.27
CA ALA A 186 -7.98 12.64 -23.81
C ALA A 186 -8.88 12.73 -22.56
N PHE A 187 -9.46 11.60 -22.11
CA PHE A 187 -10.41 11.56 -21.00
C PHE A 187 -9.72 11.11 -19.72
N GLU A 188 -9.97 11.84 -18.63
CA GLU A 188 -9.61 11.43 -17.28
C GLU A 188 -10.77 10.60 -16.70
N ASP A 189 -10.44 9.44 -16.12
CA ASP A 189 -11.36 8.61 -15.35
C ASP A 189 -10.98 8.63 -13.86
N LEU A 190 -11.85 8.07 -13.01
CA LEU A 190 -11.70 8.04 -11.56
C LEU A 190 -11.73 6.60 -11.07
N SER A 191 -10.72 6.23 -10.30
CA SER A 191 -10.63 4.88 -9.73
C SER A 191 -10.33 4.93 -8.25
N ASN A 192 -10.81 3.92 -7.53
CA ASN A 192 -10.50 3.74 -6.12
C ASN A 192 -9.14 3.07 -6.00
N ALA A 193 -8.29 3.62 -5.14
CA ALA A 193 -6.97 3.09 -4.81
C ALA A 193 -6.85 2.96 -3.28
N PRO A 194 -6.02 2.05 -2.77
CA PRO A 194 -5.60 2.10 -1.38
C PRO A 194 -5.02 3.46 -1.01
N ILE A 195 -5.25 3.90 0.22
CA ILE A 195 -4.68 5.16 0.73
C ILE A 195 -3.14 5.12 0.70
N CYS A 196 -2.58 4.02 1.17
CA CYS A 196 -1.17 3.65 1.11
C CYS A 196 -1.03 2.13 0.96
N ASP A 197 0.16 1.66 0.64
CA ASP A 197 0.42 0.23 0.42
C ASP A 197 0.19 -0.61 1.70
N TYR A 198 0.46 -0.06 2.88
CA TYR A 198 0.18 -0.71 4.16
C TYR A 198 -1.30 -1.04 4.33
N LEU A 199 -2.18 -0.06 4.16
CA LEU A 199 -3.62 -0.29 4.24
C LEU A 199 -4.13 -1.14 3.07
N GLY A 200 -3.53 -1.01 1.89
CA GLY A 200 -3.84 -1.86 0.74
C GLY A 200 -3.60 -3.33 1.01
N VAL A 201 -2.43 -3.69 1.55
CA VAL A 201 -2.10 -5.06 1.93
C VAL A 201 -3.15 -5.59 2.91
N LEU A 202 -3.36 -4.89 4.03
CA LEU A 202 -4.30 -5.34 5.07
C LEU A 202 -5.74 -5.48 4.56
N THR A 203 -6.16 -4.55 3.70
CA THR A 203 -7.51 -4.56 3.10
C THR A 203 -7.68 -5.78 2.20
N VAL A 204 -6.75 -6.00 1.26
CA VAL A 204 -6.82 -7.15 0.33
C VAL A 204 -6.70 -8.47 1.10
N SER A 205 -5.83 -8.55 2.11
CA SER A 205 -5.71 -9.72 2.99
C SER A 205 -7.01 -10.03 3.73
N ARG A 206 -7.73 -9.00 4.19
CA ARG A 206 -9.02 -9.18 4.87
C ARG A 206 -10.07 -9.69 3.88
N LEU A 207 -10.15 -9.10 2.69
CA LEU A 207 -11.06 -9.52 1.63
C LEU A 207 -10.79 -10.97 1.18
N ALA A 208 -9.51 -11.35 1.07
CA ALA A 208 -9.09 -12.69 0.65
C ALA A 208 -9.57 -13.82 1.58
N LYS A 209 -9.96 -13.51 2.83
CA LYS A 209 -10.58 -14.50 3.74
C LYS A 209 -12.02 -14.87 3.36
N ALA A 210 -12.68 -14.09 2.51
CA ALA A 210 -14.09 -14.30 2.14
C ALA A 210 -14.33 -14.34 0.62
N LEU A 211 -13.30 -14.11 -0.19
CA LEU A 211 -13.38 -14.15 -1.64
C LEU A 211 -12.77 -15.46 -2.17
N SER A 212 -13.27 -15.93 -3.31
CA SER A 212 -12.62 -17.01 -4.05
C SER A 212 -11.24 -16.53 -4.58
N PRO A 213 -10.32 -17.45 -4.91
CA PRO A 213 -9.04 -17.10 -5.53
C PRO A 213 -9.19 -16.20 -6.76
N ASN A 214 -10.15 -16.52 -7.64
CA ASN A 214 -10.43 -15.73 -8.85
C ASN A 214 -10.95 -14.34 -8.55
N ASP A 215 -11.82 -14.23 -7.55
CA ASP A 215 -12.36 -12.96 -7.13
C ASP A 215 -11.26 -12.02 -6.58
N ILE A 216 -10.26 -12.59 -5.89
CA ILE A 216 -9.08 -11.86 -5.43
C ILE A 216 -8.21 -11.42 -6.62
N LEU A 217 -7.90 -12.32 -7.55
CA LEU A 217 -7.09 -11.99 -8.73
C LEU A 217 -7.76 -10.92 -9.59
N PHE A 218 -9.08 -11.01 -9.79
CA PHE A 218 -9.86 -10.01 -10.51
C PHE A 218 -9.85 -8.66 -9.80
N LEU A 219 -10.01 -8.65 -8.48
CA LEU A 219 -9.89 -7.44 -7.66
C LEU A 219 -8.51 -6.79 -7.83
N VAL A 220 -7.44 -7.58 -7.73
CA VAL A 220 -6.06 -7.08 -7.88
C VAL A 220 -5.81 -6.54 -9.28
N LEU A 221 -6.28 -7.25 -10.31
CA LEU A 221 -6.17 -6.80 -11.70
C LEU A 221 -6.94 -5.50 -11.95
N GLY A 222 -8.08 -5.30 -11.30
CA GLY A 222 -8.85 -4.05 -11.35
C GLY A 222 -8.06 -2.83 -10.84
N MET A 223 -7.07 -3.03 -9.97
CA MET A 223 -6.21 -1.95 -9.45
C MET A 223 -5.04 -1.59 -10.38
N LYS A 224 -4.91 -2.23 -11.55
CA LYS A 224 -3.70 -2.09 -12.41
C LYS A 224 -3.39 -0.68 -12.88
N ASN A 225 -4.42 0.16 -13.01
CA ASN A 225 -4.29 1.53 -13.50
C ASN A 225 -4.04 2.54 -12.36
N VAL A 226 -4.13 2.11 -11.09
CA VAL A 226 -4.01 2.98 -9.91
C VAL A 226 -2.88 2.60 -8.96
N VAL A 227 -2.32 1.41 -9.12
CA VAL A 227 -1.25 0.87 -8.28
C VAL A 227 -0.05 0.50 -9.16
N GLN A 228 1.15 0.76 -8.66
CA GLN A 228 2.37 0.35 -9.34
C GLN A 228 2.43 -1.18 -9.51
N SER A 229 3.02 -1.66 -10.61
CA SER A 229 3.13 -3.10 -10.89
C SER A 229 3.76 -3.91 -9.74
N ALA A 230 4.75 -3.34 -9.04
CA ALA A 230 5.37 -3.98 -7.87
C ALA A 230 4.36 -4.21 -6.73
N ALA A 231 3.48 -3.26 -6.45
CA ALA A 231 2.43 -3.38 -5.43
C ALA A 231 1.29 -4.31 -5.87
N LEU A 232 0.96 -4.39 -7.17
CA LEU A 232 0.00 -5.38 -7.68
C LEU A 232 0.44 -6.82 -7.42
N LYS A 233 1.73 -7.13 -7.65
CA LYS A 233 2.28 -8.46 -7.37
C LYS A 233 2.05 -8.85 -5.91
N LYS A 234 2.36 -7.94 -4.99
CA LYS A 234 2.20 -8.10 -3.55
C LYS A 234 0.75 -8.33 -3.15
N TYR A 235 -0.19 -7.56 -3.69
CA TYR A 235 -1.62 -7.78 -3.44
C TYR A 235 -2.10 -9.13 -3.99
N GLY A 236 -1.60 -9.54 -5.15
CA GLY A 236 -1.87 -10.83 -5.75
C GLY A 236 -1.50 -12.02 -4.86
N LEU A 237 -0.47 -11.90 -4.01
CA LEU A 237 -0.06 -12.97 -3.09
C LEU A 237 -1.12 -13.35 -2.05
N ASN A 238 -2.12 -12.49 -1.81
CA ASN A 238 -3.19 -12.80 -0.86
C ASN A 238 -4.03 -14.03 -1.25
N VAL A 239 -3.96 -14.49 -2.50
CA VAL A 239 -4.55 -15.78 -2.91
C VAL A 239 -4.03 -16.97 -2.10
N PHE A 240 -2.82 -16.90 -1.55
CA PHE A 240 -2.26 -17.95 -0.68
C PHE A 240 -2.98 -18.10 0.67
N LEU A 241 -3.86 -17.15 1.03
CA LEU A 241 -4.76 -17.29 2.18
C LEU A 241 -5.92 -18.25 1.90
N SER A 242 -6.15 -18.62 0.65
CA SER A 242 -7.17 -19.59 0.26
C SER A 242 -6.60 -21.01 0.26
N VAL A 243 -7.24 -21.89 1.04
CA VAL A 243 -6.93 -23.32 1.04
C VAL A 243 -7.16 -23.94 -0.34
N GLU A 244 -8.22 -23.54 -1.03
CA GLU A 244 -8.56 -24.02 -2.37
C GLU A 244 -7.41 -23.75 -3.35
N PHE A 245 -6.91 -22.51 -3.35
CA PHE A 245 -5.78 -22.11 -4.18
C PHE A 245 -4.54 -22.93 -3.84
N VAL A 246 -4.16 -23.02 -2.56
CA VAL A 246 -2.94 -23.74 -2.18
C VAL A 246 -3.05 -25.23 -2.50
N THR A 247 -4.19 -25.87 -2.23
CA THR A 247 -4.41 -27.28 -2.59
C THR A 247 -4.35 -27.54 -4.10
N SER A 248 -4.76 -26.57 -4.91
CA SER A 248 -4.68 -26.67 -6.36
C SER A 248 -3.25 -26.52 -6.87
N ILE A 249 -2.46 -25.57 -6.36
CA ILE A 249 -1.09 -25.37 -6.88
C ILE A 249 -0.11 -26.47 -6.45
N VAL A 250 -0.32 -27.10 -5.28
CA VAL A 250 0.68 -28.05 -4.73
C VAL A 250 0.82 -29.32 -5.55
N THR A 251 -0.18 -29.67 -6.38
CA THR A 251 -0.09 -30.79 -7.33
C THR A 251 0.83 -30.46 -8.50
N ASP A 252 0.99 -29.18 -8.83
CA ASP A 252 1.75 -28.70 -9.97
C ASP A 252 3.13 -28.16 -9.60
N LEU A 253 3.43 -27.99 -8.29
CA LEU A 253 4.73 -27.54 -7.81
C LEU A 253 5.82 -28.55 -8.14
N LYS A 254 6.63 -28.21 -9.15
CA LYS A 254 7.80 -28.98 -9.57
C LYS A 254 9.08 -28.27 -9.15
N GLU A 255 9.99 -29.00 -8.50
CA GLU A 255 11.30 -28.44 -8.17
C GLU A 255 12.12 -28.25 -9.47
N LEU A 256 12.73 -27.09 -9.59
CA LEU A 256 13.75 -26.79 -10.58
C LEU A 256 15.01 -27.59 -10.25
N GLN A 257 15.45 -28.40 -11.23
CA GLN A 257 16.52 -29.39 -11.06
C GLN A 257 17.68 -28.87 -10.19
N PRO A 258 17.92 -29.47 -9.00
CA PRO A 258 19.04 -29.11 -8.15
C PRO A 258 20.37 -29.55 -8.78
N PRO A 259 21.50 -28.96 -8.36
CA PRO A 259 22.82 -29.40 -8.81
C PRO A 259 23.11 -30.83 -8.32
N SER A 260 23.66 -31.68 -9.19
CA SER A 260 24.12 -33.01 -8.82
C SER A 260 25.13 -32.95 -7.66
N PRO A 261 25.08 -33.89 -6.70
CA PRO A 261 24.28 -35.12 -6.68
C PRO A 261 22.90 -34.98 -6.00
N SER A 262 22.43 -33.77 -5.70
CA SER A 262 21.16 -33.58 -5.01
C SER A 262 19.97 -34.05 -5.86
N GLU A 263 19.05 -34.77 -5.24
CA GLU A 263 17.79 -35.18 -5.87
C GLU A 263 16.69 -34.14 -5.65
N PRO A 264 15.72 -34.01 -6.58
CA PRO A 264 14.53 -33.21 -6.36
C PRO A 264 13.76 -33.69 -5.11
N ARG A 265 13.23 -32.73 -4.34
CA ARG A 265 12.39 -32.97 -3.18
C ARG A 265 11.04 -32.28 -3.32
N SER A 266 9.99 -32.88 -2.75
CA SER A 266 8.68 -32.23 -2.65
C SER A 266 8.75 -30.95 -1.80
N SER A 267 7.98 -29.93 -2.19
CA SER A 267 7.82 -28.70 -1.40
C SER A 267 7.19 -29.01 -0.05
N VAL A 268 7.49 -28.19 0.97
CA VAL A 268 6.81 -28.23 2.26
C VAL A 268 5.29 -28.11 2.11
N LEU A 269 4.80 -27.35 1.12
CA LEU A 269 3.37 -27.22 0.86
C LEU A 269 2.75 -28.48 0.24
N THR A 270 3.51 -29.23 -0.56
CA THR A 270 3.07 -30.53 -1.07
C THR A 270 2.99 -31.55 0.06
N LEU A 271 3.94 -31.53 1.00
CA LEU A 271 3.97 -32.45 2.14
C LEU A 271 2.94 -32.09 3.23
N ASN A 272 2.65 -30.80 3.39
CA ASN A 272 1.66 -30.29 4.33
C ASN A 272 0.82 -29.18 3.66
N PRO A 273 -0.22 -29.54 2.89
CA PRO A 273 -1.10 -28.56 2.24
C PRO A 273 -1.84 -27.66 3.25
N HIS A 274 -2.02 -28.10 4.49
CA HIS A 274 -2.60 -27.32 5.58
C HIS A 274 -1.61 -26.32 6.22
N GLY A 275 -0.33 -26.37 5.82
CA GLY A 275 0.71 -25.41 6.25
C GLY A 275 0.59 -24.02 5.62
N TYR A 276 -0.41 -23.80 4.75
CA TYR A 276 -0.69 -22.51 4.13
C TYR A 276 -0.95 -21.38 5.17
N PRO A 277 -0.66 -20.12 4.80
CA PRO A 277 -0.92 -19.00 5.70
C PRO A 277 -2.43 -18.75 5.85
N THR A 278 -2.86 -18.43 7.07
CA THR A 278 -4.28 -18.13 7.40
C THR A 278 -4.51 -16.68 7.81
N GLU A 279 -3.41 -15.97 8.02
CA GLU A 279 -3.39 -14.53 8.27
C GLU A 279 -2.31 -13.91 7.40
N ALA A 280 -2.36 -12.59 7.27
CA ALA A 280 -1.32 -11.83 6.60
C ALA A 280 -0.95 -10.61 7.44
N ALA A 281 0.30 -10.19 7.29
CA ALA A 281 0.86 -9.02 7.92
C ALA A 281 1.62 -8.19 6.89
N ALA A 282 1.46 -6.88 6.97
CA ALA A 282 2.23 -5.95 6.17
C ALA A 282 3.61 -5.68 6.82
N ILE A 283 4.67 -5.87 6.06
CA ILE A 283 6.07 -5.60 6.46
C ILE A 283 6.45 -4.19 6.00
N THR A 284 6.63 -3.26 6.94
CA THR A 284 7.07 -1.89 6.65
C THR A 284 8.59 -1.78 6.63
N GLU A 285 9.13 -0.66 6.16
CA GLU A 285 10.58 -0.40 6.20
C GLU A 285 11.14 -0.49 7.62
N LEU A 286 12.36 -1.01 7.75
CA LEU A 286 13.06 -1.20 9.03
C LEU A 286 13.20 0.11 9.82
N LYS A 287 13.33 1.26 9.14
CA LYS A 287 13.45 2.58 9.78
C LYS A 287 12.23 2.98 10.62
N PHE A 288 11.10 2.31 10.42
CA PHE A 288 9.84 2.53 11.16
C PHE A 288 9.59 1.51 12.27
N ILE A 289 10.49 0.53 12.43
CA ILE A 289 10.36 -0.53 13.42
C ILE A 289 11.14 -0.12 14.66
N ASP A 290 10.43 0.05 15.77
CA ASP A 290 11.04 0.47 17.03
C ASP A 290 11.67 -0.72 17.78
N ARG A 291 11.16 -1.94 17.55
CA ARG A 291 11.66 -3.21 18.11
C ARG A 291 11.33 -4.39 17.19
N PRO A 292 12.11 -5.48 17.20
CA PRO A 292 11.76 -6.67 16.45
C PRO A 292 10.43 -7.27 16.94
N GLN A 293 9.85 -8.11 16.10
CA GLN A 293 8.52 -8.69 16.28
C GLN A 293 8.63 -10.19 16.52
N GLU A 294 7.68 -10.73 17.28
CA GLU A 294 7.51 -12.16 17.40
C GLU A 294 7.18 -12.77 16.03
N LEU A 295 7.98 -13.76 15.62
CA LEU A 295 7.74 -14.53 14.41
C LEU A 295 6.54 -15.45 14.59
N LYS A 296 5.66 -15.49 13.59
CA LYS A 296 4.48 -16.35 13.60
C LYS A 296 4.45 -17.27 12.38
N TYR A 297 4.21 -18.54 12.64
CA TYR A 297 3.90 -19.52 11.60
C TYR A 297 2.56 -19.22 10.95
N ARG A 298 2.41 -19.59 9.67
CA ARG A 298 1.17 -19.42 8.90
C ARG A 298 0.67 -17.96 8.82
N VAL A 299 1.57 -17.00 8.94
CA VAL A 299 1.33 -15.59 8.61
C VAL A 299 2.04 -15.24 7.31
N LEU A 300 1.30 -14.76 6.32
CA LEU A 300 1.81 -14.24 5.07
C LEU A 300 2.32 -12.81 5.26
N TYR A 301 3.63 -12.66 5.30
CA TYR A 301 4.32 -11.39 5.41
C TYR A 301 4.49 -10.77 4.01
N ILE A 302 3.88 -9.60 3.79
CA ILE A 302 3.89 -8.89 2.51
C ILE A 302 4.57 -7.52 2.68
N PRO A 303 5.73 -7.27 2.07
CA PRO A 303 6.43 -5.99 2.11
C PRO A 303 5.65 -4.85 1.48
N THR A 304 5.57 -3.69 2.14
CA THR A 304 4.86 -2.49 1.65
C THR A 304 5.74 -1.54 0.85
N PHE A 305 7.04 -1.80 0.76
CA PHE A 305 8.01 -0.92 0.09
C PHE A 305 8.74 -1.64 -1.06
N PRO A 306 9.17 -0.94 -2.12
CA PRO A 306 9.66 -1.56 -3.35
C PRO A 306 11.07 -2.17 -3.23
N THR A 307 11.85 -1.79 -2.22
CA THR A 307 13.25 -2.20 -2.06
C THR A 307 13.44 -3.44 -1.17
N PHE A 308 12.37 -4.11 -0.78
CA PHE A 308 12.47 -5.34 0.02
C PHE A 308 13.24 -6.42 -0.76
N PRO A 309 14.27 -7.04 -0.18
CA PRO A 309 15.16 -7.93 -0.92
C PRO A 309 14.53 -9.30 -1.17
N LEU A 310 14.99 -9.95 -2.24
CA LEU A 310 14.81 -11.36 -2.59
C LEU A 310 13.39 -11.84 -2.98
N VAL A 311 12.34 -11.50 -2.22
CA VAL A 311 10.98 -12.04 -2.38
C VAL A 311 9.92 -10.94 -2.42
N ASP A 312 8.79 -11.23 -3.07
CA ASP A 312 7.61 -10.35 -3.08
C ASP A 312 6.71 -10.56 -1.84
N GLY A 313 6.88 -11.69 -1.15
CA GLY A 313 6.23 -12.03 0.12
C GLY A 313 6.72 -13.37 0.64
N PHE A 314 6.49 -13.68 1.92
CA PHE A 314 6.96 -14.92 2.53
C PHE A 314 6.11 -15.35 3.72
N PHE A 315 6.23 -16.62 4.12
CA PHE A 315 5.64 -17.13 5.36
C PHE A 315 6.45 -18.31 5.90
N PHE A 316 6.15 -18.73 7.13
CA PHE A 316 6.83 -19.83 7.79
C PHE A 316 5.90 -21.02 8.00
N VAL A 317 6.44 -22.21 7.80
CA VAL A 317 5.78 -23.51 8.06
C VAL A 317 6.63 -24.31 9.03
N ASP A 318 6.02 -24.89 10.06
CA ASP A 318 6.73 -25.63 11.10
C ASP A 318 6.92 -27.13 10.75
N SER A 319 5.89 -27.75 10.16
CA SER A 319 5.82 -29.19 9.89
C SER A 319 5.59 -29.50 8.41
N PRO A 320 6.20 -30.57 7.83
CA PRO A 320 7.02 -31.58 8.51
C PRO A 320 8.46 -31.15 8.81
N ARG A 321 8.85 -29.96 8.34
CA ARG A 321 10.16 -29.36 8.61
C ARG A 321 10.04 -27.85 8.63
N LYS A 322 10.77 -27.21 9.52
CA LYS A 322 10.83 -25.75 9.64
C LYS A 322 11.30 -25.15 8.31
N THR A 323 10.42 -24.38 7.67
CA THR A 323 10.64 -23.87 6.32
C THR A 323 10.19 -22.42 6.18
N LEU A 324 11.06 -21.58 5.59
CA LEU A 324 10.66 -20.30 5.02
C LEU A 324 10.18 -20.54 3.59
N VAL A 325 8.94 -20.17 3.30
CA VAL A 325 8.39 -20.20 1.94
C VAL A 325 8.44 -18.79 1.38
N GLY A 326 9.33 -18.57 0.42
CA GLY A 326 9.51 -17.30 -0.28
C GLY A 326 8.74 -17.29 -1.59
N LEU A 327 7.92 -16.27 -1.82
CA LEU A 327 7.08 -16.14 -3.00
C LEU A 327 7.64 -15.05 -3.91
N GLN A 328 7.75 -15.34 -5.21
CA GLN A 328 8.17 -14.36 -6.21
C GLN A 328 7.31 -14.43 -7.46
N MET A 329 6.63 -13.33 -7.79
CA MET A 329 5.85 -13.18 -9.02
C MET A 329 6.72 -12.62 -10.14
N THR A 330 6.82 -13.34 -11.24
CA THR A 330 7.68 -12.94 -12.35
C THR A 330 7.16 -13.35 -13.73
N THR A 331 7.43 -12.52 -14.73
CA THR A 331 7.26 -12.83 -16.15
C THR A 331 8.57 -13.29 -16.80
N ALA A 332 9.70 -13.15 -16.10
CA ALA A 332 11.00 -13.50 -16.62
C ALA A 332 11.23 -15.02 -16.57
N SER A 333 11.93 -15.54 -17.59
CA SER A 333 12.32 -16.96 -17.65
C SER A 333 13.51 -17.33 -16.75
N ALA A 334 14.16 -16.32 -16.15
CA ALA A 334 15.23 -16.46 -15.17
C ALA A 334 15.20 -15.27 -14.20
N HIS A 335 15.53 -15.55 -12.95
CA HIS A 335 15.63 -14.62 -11.82
C HIS A 335 16.85 -14.97 -10.96
N HIS A 336 18.04 -14.85 -11.55
CA HIS A 336 19.27 -15.02 -10.77
C HIS A 336 19.34 -13.93 -9.69
N THR A 337 19.85 -14.30 -8.52
CA THR A 337 20.08 -13.40 -7.39
C THR A 337 21.57 -13.25 -7.13
N THR A 338 21.95 -12.33 -6.27
CA THR A 338 23.33 -12.14 -5.81
C THR A 338 23.45 -12.55 -4.35
N ALA A 339 24.67 -12.88 -3.93
CA ALA A 339 24.97 -13.15 -2.52
C ALA A 339 24.67 -11.93 -1.64
N SER A 340 24.86 -10.70 -2.17
CA SER A 340 24.48 -9.48 -1.47
C SER A 340 22.98 -9.37 -1.21
N THR A 341 22.12 -9.71 -2.18
CA THR A 341 20.66 -9.66 -2.02
C THR A 341 20.18 -10.71 -1.01
N VAL A 342 20.73 -11.92 -1.04
CA VAL A 342 20.40 -12.96 -0.05
C VAL A 342 20.85 -12.53 1.35
N ARG A 343 22.05 -11.94 1.48
CA ARG A 343 22.54 -11.38 2.75
C ARG A 343 21.62 -10.29 3.29
N GLN A 344 21.26 -9.32 2.45
CA GLN A 344 20.35 -8.23 2.82
C GLN A 344 19.00 -8.76 3.30
N PHE A 345 18.48 -9.81 2.66
CA PHE A 345 17.26 -10.47 3.12
C PHE A 345 17.43 -11.09 4.51
N THR A 346 18.51 -11.83 4.76
CA THR A 346 18.77 -12.40 6.09
C THR A 346 18.99 -11.35 7.18
N GLU A 347 19.68 -10.26 6.87
CA GLU A 347 19.88 -9.11 7.78
C GLU A 347 18.54 -8.41 8.06
N CYS A 348 17.68 -8.29 7.05
CA CYS A 348 16.34 -7.75 7.21
C CYS A 348 15.48 -8.62 8.12
N MET A 349 15.54 -9.95 7.98
CA MET A 349 14.83 -10.87 8.87
C MET A 349 15.32 -10.76 10.31
N ALA A 350 16.64 -10.67 10.52
CA ALA A 350 17.24 -10.51 11.84
C ALA A 350 16.85 -9.18 12.52
N ALA A 351 16.68 -8.11 11.74
CA ALA A 351 16.21 -6.83 12.26
C ALA A 351 14.69 -6.82 12.52
N TYR A 352 13.92 -7.62 11.77
CA TYR A 352 12.47 -7.64 11.86
C TYR A 352 11.95 -8.59 12.93
N PHE A 353 12.61 -9.72 13.17
CA PHE A 353 12.11 -10.78 14.06
C PHE A 353 13.00 -11.02 15.28
N ASP A 354 12.37 -11.22 16.43
CA ASP A 354 13.05 -11.66 17.66
C ASP A 354 13.66 -13.06 17.47
N ASP A 355 14.80 -13.30 18.11
CA ASP A 355 15.53 -14.59 18.15
C ASP A 355 15.80 -15.23 16.77
N TRP A 356 15.87 -14.42 15.71
CA TRP A 356 16.03 -14.90 14.34
C TRP A 356 17.25 -15.83 14.15
N ASP A 357 18.37 -15.52 14.79
CA ASP A 357 19.61 -16.30 14.68
C ASP A 357 19.50 -17.70 15.29
N GLU A 358 18.64 -17.89 16.29
CA GLU A 358 18.32 -19.20 16.84
C GLU A 358 17.27 -19.90 15.99
N PHE A 359 16.23 -19.17 15.61
CA PHE A 359 15.10 -19.70 14.83
C PHE A 359 15.53 -20.24 13.46
N SER A 360 16.48 -19.60 12.79
CA SER A 360 16.88 -19.86 11.40
C SER A 360 17.92 -20.97 11.21
N ARG A 361 18.58 -21.48 12.27
CA ARG A 361 19.74 -22.41 12.17
C ARG A 361 19.46 -23.65 11.32
N ASP A 362 18.33 -24.29 11.56
CA ASP A 362 17.94 -25.55 10.92
C ASP A 362 16.82 -25.38 9.88
N MET A 363 16.53 -24.13 9.50
CA MET A 363 15.47 -23.82 8.57
C MET A 363 15.86 -24.13 7.13
N SER A 364 14.97 -24.79 6.40
CA SER A 364 15.08 -24.93 4.94
C SER A 364 14.31 -23.82 4.24
N TRP A 365 14.68 -23.46 3.01
CA TRP A 365 13.94 -22.46 2.24
C TRP A 365 13.28 -23.11 1.03
N ASP A 366 12.02 -22.79 0.78
CA ASP A 366 11.30 -23.12 -0.44
C ASP A 366 10.99 -21.80 -1.17
N MET A 367 11.66 -21.56 -2.29
CA MET A 367 11.41 -20.41 -3.16
C MET A 367 10.44 -20.81 -4.26
N ILE A 368 9.26 -20.20 -4.30
CA ILE A 368 8.21 -20.48 -5.29
C ILE A 368 8.13 -19.33 -6.28
N TYR A 369 8.51 -19.59 -7.53
CA TYR A 369 8.37 -18.66 -8.65
C TYR A 369 7.00 -18.84 -9.30
N ILE A 370 6.18 -17.80 -9.22
CA ILE A 370 4.82 -17.74 -9.77
C ILE A 370 4.90 -16.99 -11.10
N GLN A 371 4.63 -17.70 -12.20
CA GLN A 371 4.65 -17.14 -13.55
C GLN A 371 3.26 -17.07 -14.15
N HIS A 372 2.95 -15.99 -14.87
CA HIS A 372 1.75 -15.95 -15.70
C HIS A 372 1.86 -16.95 -16.86
N ALA A 373 0.76 -17.58 -17.28
CA ALA A 373 0.73 -18.59 -18.35
C ALA A 373 1.35 -18.15 -19.69
N ALA A 374 1.24 -16.87 -20.04
CA ALA A 374 1.88 -16.33 -21.24
C ALA A 374 3.42 -16.16 -21.13
N SER A 375 3.99 -16.32 -19.93
CA SER A 375 5.42 -16.16 -19.69
C SER A 375 6.18 -17.40 -20.18
N LYS A 376 7.42 -17.19 -20.66
CA LYS A 376 8.30 -18.31 -20.95
C LYS A 376 8.60 -19.09 -19.66
N PRO A 377 8.29 -20.40 -19.58
CA PRO A 377 8.46 -21.17 -18.35
C PRO A 377 9.91 -21.17 -17.87
N MET A 378 10.08 -20.97 -16.58
CA MET A 378 11.35 -21.11 -15.89
C MET A 378 11.68 -22.59 -15.76
N LYS A 379 12.65 -23.06 -16.54
CA LYS A 379 13.05 -24.48 -16.59
C LYS A 379 14.34 -24.80 -15.83
N LYS A 380 15.11 -23.77 -15.48
CA LYS A 380 16.42 -23.90 -14.85
C LYS A 380 16.37 -23.30 -13.46
N ARG A 381 17.10 -23.91 -12.54
CA ARG A 381 17.33 -23.39 -11.20
C ARG A 381 17.99 -22.01 -11.25
N GLN A 382 17.55 -21.11 -10.37
CA GLN A 382 18.11 -19.78 -10.27
C GLN A 382 19.40 -19.79 -9.47
N LYS A 383 20.42 -19.11 -10.01
CA LYS A 383 21.75 -19.03 -9.42
C LYS A 383 21.79 -17.91 -8.39
N CYS A 384 22.59 -18.13 -7.34
CA CYS A 384 23.10 -17.06 -6.48
C CYS A 384 24.53 -16.75 -6.94
N LEU A 385 24.73 -15.53 -7.43
CA LEU A 385 25.98 -15.06 -8.00
C LEU A 385 26.80 -14.29 -6.96
N TYR A 386 28.11 -14.42 -7.02
CA TYR A 386 29.02 -13.52 -6.29
C TYR A 386 28.86 -12.08 -6.80
N VAL A 387 29.08 -11.09 -5.93
CA VAL A 387 29.03 -9.68 -6.37
C VAL A 387 30.18 -9.40 -7.35
N ASP A 388 31.38 -9.87 -7.02
CA ASP A 388 32.52 -9.91 -7.92
C ASP A 388 32.99 -11.36 -8.06
N SER A 389 32.91 -11.91 -9.28
CA SER A 389 33.34 -13.28 -9.56
C SER A 389 34.84 -13.50 -9.37
N ASN A 390 35.65 -12.44 -9.43
CA ASN A 390 37.09 -12.49 -9.26
C ASN A 390 37.52 -12.35 -7.79
N ASN A 391 36.67 -11.75 -6.95
CA ASN A 391 36.94 -11.51 -5.54
C ASN A 391 35.85 -12.13 -4.64
N LYS A 392 35.91 -13.45 -4.49
CA LYS A 392 34.92 -14.22 -3.72
C LYS A 392 35.26 -14.20 -2.24
N THR A 393 34.50 -13.44 -1.45
CA THR A 393 34.66 -13.42 0.01
C THR A 393 34.17 -14.73 0.65
N ASP A 394 34.70 -15.10 1.81
CA ASP A 394 34.25 -16.31 2.52
C ASP A 394 32.79 -16.23 2.98
N ALA A 395 32.30 -15.03 3.29
CA ALA A 395 30.89 -14.80 3.59
C ALA A 395 30.00 -15.10 2.38
N GLU A 396 30.36 -14.61 1.19
CA GLU A 396 29.60 -14.92 -0.03
C GLU A 396 29.68 -16.41 -0.40
N LYS A 397 30.83 -17.07 -0.21
CA LYS A 397 30.94 -18.53 -0.43
C LYS A 397 29.95 -19.30 0.43
N LYS A 398 29.79 -18.93 1.70
CA LYS A 398 28.79 -19.52 2.61
C LYS A 398 27.36 -19.30 2.11
N ILE A 399 27.04 -18.09 1.66
CA ILE A 399 25.71 -17.75 1.12
C ILE A 399 25.41 -18.53 -0.16
N VAL A 400 26.37 -18.61 -1.09
CA VAL A 400 26.22 -19.36 -2.34
C VAL A 400 26.09 -20.86 -2.05
N ALA A 401 26.86 -21.40 -1.10
CA ALA A 401 26.73 -22.79 -0.67
C ALA A 401 25.36 -23.05 -0.02
N PHE A 402 24.88 -22.15 0.83
CA PHE A 402 23.53 -22.20 1.41
C PHE A 402 22.45 -22.20 0.31
N TRP A 403 22.53 -21.29 -0.66
CA TRP A 403 21.58 -21.22 -1.77
C TRP A 403 21.56 -22.50 -2.63
N ASN A 404 22.74 -23.09 -2.85
CA ASN A 404 22.84 -24.32 -3.64
C ASN A 404 22.39 -25.56 -2.87
N GLY A 405 22.61 -25.61 -1.55
CA GLY A 405 22.38 -26.81 -0.74
C GLY A 405 21.12 -26.82 0.13
N LYS A 406 20.59 -25.66 0.54
CA LYS A 406 19.45 -25.54 1.49
C LYS A 406 18.23 -24.79 0.95
N VAL A 407 18.35 -24.12 -0.20
CA VAL A 407 17.22 -23.40 -0.83
C VAL A 407 16.65 -24.25 -1.95
N HIS A 408 15.45 -24.76 -1.80
CA HIS A 408 14.74 -25.51 -2.82
C HIS A 408 13.87 -24.57 -3.64
N GLN A 409 13.79 -24.82 -4.94
CA GLN A 409 13.26 -23.83 -5.88
C GLN A 409 12.18 -24.46 -6.73
N TYR A 410 10.96 -23.95 -6.64
CA TYR A 410 9.78 -24.47 -7.30
C TYR A 410 9.24 -23.47 -8.29
N GLN A 411 8.62 -23.97 -9.34
CA GLN A 411 7.94 -23.15 -10.32
C GLN A 411 6.48 -23.52 -10.38
N PHE A 412 5.63 -22.50 -10.52
CA PHE A 412 4.20 -22.63 -10.71
C PHE A 412 3.74 -21.67 -11.81
N VAL A 413 2.86 -22.15 -12.69
CA VAL A 413 2.25 -21.34 -13.75
C VAL A 413 0.81 -21.03 -13.36
N LEU A 414 0.51 -19.76 -13.15
CA LEU A 414 -0.85 -19.27 -12.96
C LEU A 414 -1.56 -19.26 -14.32
N THR A 415 -2.48 -20.20 -14.52
CA THR A 415 -3.33 -20.32 -15.70
C THR A 415 -4.67 -19.61 -15.49
N THR A 416 -5.47 -19.50 -16.55
CA THR A 416 -6.82 -18.91 -16.50
C THR A 416 -7.88 -19.86 -15.95
N ASP A 417 -7.53 -21.13 -15.73
CA ASP A 417 -8.46 -22.20 -15.35
C ASP A 417 -8.64 -22.33 -13.83
N PHE A 418 -8.08 -21.38 -13.08
CA PHE A 418 -8.30 -21.24 -11.63
C PHE A 418 -9.68 -20.70 -11.34
#